data_AF-A0A846E6B5-F1
#
_entry.id   AF-A0A846E6B5-F1
#
_cell.length_a   1.000
_cell.length_b   1.000
_cell.length_c   1.000
_cell.angle_alpha   90.00
_cell.angle_beta   90.00
_cell.angle_gamma   90.00
#
_symmetry.space_group_name_H-M   'P 1'
#
loop_
_entity.id
_entity.type
_entity.pdbx_description
1 polymer ?
#
loop_
_entity_poly.entity_id
_entity_poly.type
_entity_poly.pdbx_seq_one_letter_code
_entity_poly.pdbx_strand_id
1 'polypeptide(L)'
;PNTPLYAAPLPNVYPDGAICFGEAHPPSCTALQIRQAWEIFWKSNFSDHLVQNKSKRYPQDVLQQLIQVANKKRYSVKDLVPFNSSLSDVLKIINR
;
A
#
# COMPACT_ATOMS: atom_id res chain seq x y z
N PRO A 1 12.70 8.25 15.48
CA PRO A 1 12.73 6.76 15.46
C PRO A 1 11.43 6.09 15.96
N ASN A 2 10.75 6.66 16.96
CA ASN A 2 9.59 6.03 17.62
C ASN A 2 8.22 6.46 17.05
N THR A 3 8.19 7.02 15.84
CA THR A 3 6.93 7.40 15.20
C THR A 3 6.15 6.13 14.85
N PRO A 4 4.85 6.02 15.23
CA PRO A 4 4.05 4.85 14.89
C PRO A 4 3.91 4.74 13.38
N LEU A 5 4.14 3.53 12.86
CA LEU A 5 3.87 3.19 11.48
C LEU A 5 2.45 2.65 11.35
N TYR A 6 1.87 2.87 10.18
CA TYR A 6 0.53 2.40 9.84
C TYR A 6 0.58 1.71 8.47
N ALA A 7 -0.23 0.67 8.31
CA ALA A 7 -0.41 0.05 7.01
C ALA A 7 -0.97 1.08 6.03
N ALA A 8 -0.46 1.10 4.79
CA ALA A 8 -1.01 1.95 3.74
C ALA A 8 -2.48 1.53 3.48
N PRO A 9 -3.46 2.44 3.60
CA PRO A 9 -4.87 2.10 3.46
C PRO A 9 -5.28 2.03 1.98
N LEU A 10 -4.57 1.21 1.21
CA LEU A 10 -4.74 1.06 -0.23
C LEU A 10 -4.90 -0.42 -0.58
N PRO A 11 -5.70 -0.78 -1.60
CA PRO A 11 -5.65 -2.13 -2.18
C PRO A 11 -4.25 -2.44 -2.71
N ASN A 12 -3.97 -3.70 -3.03
CA ASN A 12 -2.73 -4.13 -3.71
C ASN A 12 -1.41 -3.88 -2.96
N VAL A 13 -1.43 -3.56 -1.66
CA VAL A 13 -0.22 -3.47 -0.82
C VAL A 13 -0.13 -4.67 0.13
N TYR A 14 0.96 -5.42 0.10
CA TYR A 14 1.19 -6.53 1.02
C TYR A 14 1.50 -6.04 2.45
N PRO A 15 1.38 -6.91 3.47
CA PRO A 15 1.74 -6.56 4.85
C PRO A 15 3.20 -6.15 5.06
N ASP A 16 4.10 -6.46 4.14
CA ASP A 16 5.51 -6.05 4.15
C ASP A 16 5.75 -4.74 3.36
N GLY A 17 4.71 -4.16 2.76
CA GLY A 17 4.78 -2.97 1.92
C GLY A 17 5.08 -3.25 0.44
N ALA A 18 5.28 -4.51 0.04
CA ALA A 18 5.42 -4.87 -1.36
C ALA A 18 4.13 -4.60 -2.13
N ILE A 19 4.27 -4.40 -3.44
CA ILE A 19 3.13 -4.13 -4.33
C ILE A 19 2.69 -5.43 -5.01
N CYS A 20 1.39 -5.72 -4.92
CA CYS A 20 0.74 -6.74 -5.74
C CYS A 20 0.41 -6.15 -7.11
N PHE A 21 0.96 -6.73 -8.16
CA PHE A 21 0.67 -6.35 -9.53
C PHE A 21 -0.54 -7.09 -10.12
N GLY A 22 -1.18 -7.98 -9.35
CA GLY A 22 -2.26 -8.84 -9.83
C GLY A 22 -1.77 -9.71 -10.99
N GLU A 23 -2.41 -9.58 -12.15
CA GLU A 23 -2.02 -10.26 -13.39
C GLU A 23 -0.97 -9.49 -14.21
N ALA A 24 -0.63 -8.25 -13.81
CA ALA A 24 0.42 -7.50 -14.48
C ALA A 24 1.80 -8.08 -14.13
N HIS A 25 2.64 -8.23 -15.15
CA HIS A 25 4.00 -8.74 -15.02
C HIS A 25 4.98 -7.58 -15.24
N PRO A 26 5.44 -6.88 -14.18
CA PRO A 26 6.41 -5.81 -14.35
C PRO A 26 7.74 -6.37 -14.87
N PRO A 27 8.47 -5.61 -15.70
CA PRO A 27 9.80 -6.01 -16.15
C PRO A 27 10.78 -6.06 -14.96
N SER A 28 11.94 -6.66 -15.18
CA SER A 28 13.02 -6.66 -14.20
C SER A 28 13.33 -5.25 -13.69
N CYS A 29 13.56 -5.11 -12.38
CA CYS A 29 13.88 -3.84 -11.77
C CYS A 29 15.30 -3.40 -12.13
N THR A 30 15.44 -2.75 -13.28
CA THR A 30 16.69 -2.18 -13.79
C THR A 30 16.52 -0.69 -14.05
N ALA A 31 17.61 0.08 -14.02
CA ALA A 31 17.56 1.52 -14.32
C ALA A 31 16.95 1.82 -15.70
N LEU A 32 17.13 0.91 -16.68
CA LEU A 32 16.57 1.04 -18.01
C LEU A 32 15.05 0.82 -18.03
N GLN A 33 14.55 -0.11 -17.22
CA GLN A 33 13.15 -0.57 -17.26
C GLN A 33 12.27 0.06 -16.17
N ILE A 34 12.85 0.80 -15.23
CA ILE A 34 12.10 1.38 -14.09
C ILE A 34 10.94 2.26 -14.53
N ARG A 35 11.09 3.03 -15.62
CA ARG A 35 10.01 3.86 -16.16
C ARG A 35 8.87 3.01 -16.70
N GLN A 36 9.18 1.89 -17.36
CA GLN A 36 8.16 0.97 -17.86
C GLN A 36 7.43 0.27 -16.71
N ALA A 37 8.15 -0.16 -15.67
CA ALA A 37 7.53 -0.74 -14.47
C ALA A 37 6.59 0.28 -13.78
N TRP A 38 7.00 1.55 -13.68
CA TRP A 38 6.19 2.62 -13.13
C TRP A 38 4.90 2.87 -13.92
N GLU A 39 4.98 2.87 -15.25
CA GLU A 39 3.82 3.02 -16.12
C GLU A 39 2.84 1.85 -15.99
N ILE A 40 3.35 0.61 -15.90
CA ILE A 40 2.52 -0.58 -15.68
C ILE A 40 1.79 -0.48 -14.35
N PHE A 41 2.48 -0.07 -13.28
CA PHE A 41 1.87 0.10 -11.97
C PHE A 41 0.67 1.05 -12.03
N TRP A 42 0.83 2.25 -12.61
CA TRP A 42 -0.26 3.24 -12.67
C TRP A 42 -1.39 2.89 -13.63
N LYS A 43 -1.09 2.14 -14.69
CA LYS A 43 -2.10 1.71 -15.68
C LYS A 43 -2.78 0.40 -15.30
N SER A 44 -2.22 -0.34 -14.35
CA SER A 44 -2.84 -1.58 -13.88
C SER A 44 -4.17 -1.28 -13.21
N ASN A 45 -5.16 -2.13 -13.48
CA ASN A 45 -6.42 -2.04 -12.78
C ASN A 45 -6.19 -2.40 -11.30
N PHE A 46 -6.71 -1.58 -10.40
CA PHE A 46 -6.79 -1.97 -9.00
C PHE A 46 -7.79 -3.13 -8.86
N SER A 47 -7.30 -4.29 -8.44
CA SER A 47 -8.12 -5.43 -8.03
C SER A 47 -8.65 -5.26 -6.62
N ASP A 48 -9.64 -6.06 -6.25
CA ASP A 48 -10.13 -6.25 -4.87
C ASP A 48 -9.18 -7.13 -4.02
N HIS A 49 -7.98 -7.40 -4.53
CA HIS A 49 -6.95 -8.13 -3.80
C HIS A 49 -6.36 -7.28 -2.66
N LEU A 50 -6.08 -7.93 -1.54
CA LEU A 50 -5.45 -7.31 -0.36
C LEU A 50 -6.22 -6.11 0.20
N VAL A 51 -7.55 -6.13 0.17
CA VAL A 51 -8.41 -5.05 0.71
C VAL A 51 -8.69 -5.14 2.20
N GLN A 52 -8.49 -6.32 2.80
CA GLN A 52 -8.78 -6.59 4.21
C GLN A 52 -7.73 -5.99 5.15
N ASN A 53 -8.13 -5.73 6.40
CA ASN A 53 -7.29 -5.30 7.53
C ASN A 53 -6.51 -3.99 7.31
N LYS A 54 -7.05 -3.07 6.51
CA LYS A 54 -6.43 -1.77 6.18
C LYS A 54 -7.21 -0.54 6.61
N SER A 55 -8.43 -0.73 7.09
CA SER A 55 -9.26 0.29 7.71
C SER A 55 -9.83 -0.28 9.00
N LYS A 56 -9.79 0.49 10.09
CA LYS A 56 -10.45 0.11 11.35
C LYS A 56 -11.97 0.15 11.21
N ARG A 57 -12.50 1.08 10.41
CA ARG A 57 -13.94 1.24 10.16
C ARG A 57 -14.48 0.17 9.23
N TYR A 58 -13.70 -0.21 8.21
CA TYR A 58 -14.07 -1.21 7.22
C TYR A 58 -13.00 -2.32 7.16
N PRO A 59 -12.97 -3.22 8.17
CA PRO A 59 -11.90 -4.21 8.29
C PRO A 59 -11.89 -5.26 7.17
N GLN A 60 -13.02 -5.48 6.49
CA GLN A 60 -13.13 -6.44 5.40
C GLN A 60 -12.79 -5.83 4.03
N ASP A 61 -12.95 -4.51 3.87
CA ASP A 61 -12.80 -3.85 2.58
C ASP A 61 -12.47 -2.37 2.74
N VAL A 62 -11.19 -2.02 2.56
CA VAL A 62 -10.72 -0.63 2.59
C VAL A 62 -11.31 0.24 1.47
N LEU A 63 -11.78 -0.35 0.36
CA LEU A 63 -12.35 0.42 -0.76
C LEU A 63 -13.59 1.20 -0.31
N GLN A 64 -14.38 0.65 0.61
CA GLN A 64 -15.54 1.35 1.19
C GLN A 64 -15.11 2.66 1.85
N GLN A 65 -14.03 2.65 2.62
CA GLN A 65 -13.50 3.89 3.20
C GLN A 65 -12.99 4.85 2.13
N LEU A 66 -12.25 4.33 1.14
CA LEU A 66 -11.67 5.15 0.08
C LEU A 66 -12.74 5.89 -0.72
N ILE A 67 -13.87 5.23 -1.02
CA ILE A 67 -15.05 5.87 -1.63
C ILE A 67 -15.58 7.00 -0.74
N GLN A 68 -15.72 6.77 0.58
CA GLN A 68 -16.22 7.78 1.53
C GLN A 68 -15.31 9.02 1.66
N VAL A 69 -14.02 8.88 1.36
CA VAL A 69 -13.04 9.97 1.46
C VAL A 69 -12.56 10.49 0.10
N ALA A 70 -13.07 9.99 -1.01
CA ALA A 70 -12.63 10.35 -2.36
C ALA A 70 -12.67 11.87 -2.63
N ASN A 71 -13.67 12.56 -2.09
CA ASN A 71 -13.83 14.01 -2.21
C ASN A 71 -13.25 14.81 -1.02
N LYS A 72 -12.47 14.14 -0.14
CA LYS A 72 -11.86 14.77 1.03
C LYS A 72 -10.37 14.97 0.79
N LYS A 73 -9.82 16.03 1.39
CA LYS A 73 -8.39 16.35 1.28
C LYS A 73 -7.48 15.40 2.08
N ARG A 74 -8.03 14.61 3.02
CA ARG A 74 -7.25 13.80 3.97
C ARG A 74 -7.96 12.52 4.35
N TYR A 75 -7.18 11.45 4.47
CA TYR A 75 -7.59 10.21 5.13
C TYR A 75 -7.54 10.36 6.65
N SER A 76 -8.47 9.74 7.38
CA SER A 76 -8.56 9.86 8.84
C SER A 76 -7.49 9.01 9.53
N VAL A 77 -6.62 9.64 10.34
CA VAL A 77 -5.61 8.93 11.15
C VAL A 77 -6.25 7.93 12.12
N LYS A 78 -7.46 8.23 12.63
CA LYS A 78 -8.19 7.32 13.53
C LYS A 78 -8.57 6.01 12.86
N ASP A 79 -8.66 6.01 11.53
CA ASP A 79 -9.05 4.83 10.75
C ASP A 79 -7.86 3.94 10.37
N LEU A 80 -6.64 4.46 10.49
CA LEU A 80 -5.43 3.72 10.15
C LEU A 80 -5.21 2.53 11.09
N VAL A 81 -4.80 1.41 10.47
CA VAL A 81 -4.40 0.18 11.17
C VAL A 81 -2.89 0.25 11.46
N PRO A 82 -2.45 0.02 12.72
CA PRO A 82 -1.03 0.01 13.05
C PRO A 82 -0.25 -1.00 12.20
N PHE A 83 0.94 -0.61 11.80
CA PHE A 83 1.90 -1.51 11.17
C PHE A 83 2.68 -2.21 12.28
N ASN A 84 2.70 -3.55 12.31
CA ASN A 84 3.37 -4.33 13.35
C ASN A 84 4.91 -4.35 13.18
N SER A 85 5.51 -3.21 12.82
CA SER A 85 6.96 -3.05 12.68
C SER A 85 7.34 -1.60 12.98
N SER A 86 8.55 -1.40 13.50
CA SER A 86 9.08 -0.05 13.72
C SER A 86 9.76 0.49 12.47
N LEU A 87 9.93 1.82 12.39
CA LEU A 87 10.74 2.45 11.35
C LEU A 87 12.18 1.89 11.34
N SER A 88 12.73 1.61 12.50
CA SER A 88 14.05 0.99 12.63
C SER A 88 14.11 -0.40 12.01
N ASP A 89 13.03 -1.18 12.06
CA ASP A 89 12.98 -2.51 11.45
C ASP A 89 12.91 -2.43 9.92
N VAL A 90 12.11 -1.51 9.39
CA VAL A 90 12.02 -1.25 7.94
C VAL A 90 13.36 -0.78 7.39
N LEU A 91 14.04 0.14 8.08
CA LEU A 91 15.34 0.66 7.64
C LEU A 91 16.44 -0.41 7.61
N LYS A 92 16.37 -1.44 8.45
CA LYS A 92 17.32 -2.58 8.39
C LYS A 92 17.14 -3.40 7.11
N ILE A 93 15.93 -3.46 6.55
CA ILE A 93 15.66 -4.21 5.32
C ILE A 93 16.19 -3.44 4.11
N ILE A 94 16.00 -2.11 4.08
CA ILE A 94 16.43 -1.26 2.95
C ILE A 94 17.96 -1.13 2.90
N ASN A 95 18.64 -1.10 4.06
CA ASN A 95 20.10 -0.96 4.13
C ASN A 95 20.86 -2.30 3.99
N ARG A 96 20.20 -3.37 3.56
CA ARG A 96 20.82 -4.64 3.20
C ARG A 96 21.00 -4.73 1.69
#